data_AF-A0A3N9XQ75-F1
#
_entry.id   AF-A0A3N9XQ75-F1
#
_cell.length_a   1.000
_cell.length_b   1.000
_cell.length_c   1.000
_cell.angle_alpha   90.00
_cell.angle_beta   90.00
_cell.angle_gamma   90.00
#
_symmetry.space_group_name_H-M   'P 1'
#
loop_
_entity.id
_entity.type
_entity.pdbx_description
1 polymer ?
#
loop_
_entity_poly.entity_id
_entity_poly.type
_entity_poly.pdbx_seq_one_letter_code
_entity_poly.pdbx_strand_id
1 'polypeptide(L)'
;MTLIGVVLIAVALIAVITLAKAVRIVPQQRQDVVERLGKYKRTLSPGLNLLVPFIDAVRTKVDMREQVVSFPPQPVITSDNLVVSIDTVLYFKVVDSVRATYEISSFLQAIEQLTVTTLRNVIGSLDLERALTSRDEINRHLSGVLDETTGRWGIKVTRVEIKAIEPPASIRDSMEKQMRAERDRRAAILTAEGHKQSVILTAEGDKQSAVLRADGDRQARILQAEGQAKAIRTVFDAIHQANPSQKVLAYQYLQALPQIAQGSANKVWIVPAELTKALEGMGGALGGLSQMVGDLPAPEAADQASQVEREAAEAAQAAADAAQQIHDEVRVAEAQATGGKGSKGLPAPEPVSPTSLVEDPADQRERG
;
A
#
# COMPACT_ATOMS: atom_id res chain seq x y z
N MET A 1 -47.23 -79.98 -22.98
CA MET A 1 -46.31 -79.96 -21.82
C MET A 1 -46.95 -80.73 -20.70
N THR A 2 -46.24 -81.64 -20.03
CA THR A 2 -46.76 -82.34 -18.85
C THR A 2 -46.93 -81.36 -17.68
N LEU A 3 -47.92 -81.58 -16.81
CA LEU A 3 -48.15 -80.77 -15.60
C LEU A 3 -46.86 -80.58 -14.77
N ILE A 4 -46.05 -81.63 -14.69
CA ILE A 4 -44.74 -81.65 -14.02
C ILE A 4 -43.77 -80.65 -14.66
N GLY A 5 -43.73 -80.56 -15.99
CA GLY A 5 -42.88 -79.61 -16.70
C GLY A 5 -43.26 -78.15 -16.44
N VAL A 6 -44.56 -77.86 -16.34
CA VAL A 6 -45.05 -76.51 -16.00
C VAL A 6 -44.67 -76.12 -14.57
N VAL A 7 -44.82 -77.05 -13.61
CA VAL A 7 -44.44 -76.81 -12.20
C VAL A 7 -42.94 -76.57 -12.05
N LEU A 8 -42.09 -77.35 -12.72
CA LEU A 8 -40.63 -77.16 -12.68
C LEU A 8 -40.22 -75.79 -13.21
N ILE A 9 -40.83 -75.34 -14.32
CA ILE A 9 -40.56 -74.02 -14.90
C ILE A 9 -41.01 -72.92 -13.94
N ALA A 10 -42.17 -73.06 -13.29
CA ALA A 10 -42.65 -72.09 -12.31
C ALA A 10 -41.72 -72.00 -11.08
N VAL A 11 -41.25 -73.12 -10.54
CA VAL A 11 -40.29 -73.14 -9.42
C VAL A 11 -38.95 -72.53 -9.82
N ALA A 12 -38.42 -72.87 -11.00
CA ALA A 12 -37.19 -72.27 -11.51
C ALA A 12 -37.33 -70.75 -11.68
N LEU A 13 -38.47 -70.28 -12.20
CA LEU A 13 -38.77 -68.87 -12.35
C LEU A 13 -38.83 -68.15 -10.98
N ILE A 14 -39.50 -68.74 -10.00
CA ILE A 14 -39.56 -68.21 -8.62
C ILE A 14 -38.16 -68.16 -8.00
N ALA A 15 -37.34 -69.19 -8.20
CA ALA A 15 -35.97 -69.23 -7.71
C ALA A 15 -35.10 -68.12 -8.35
N VAL A 16 -35.24 -67.88 -9.65
CA VAL A 16 -34.51 -66.79 -10.34
C VAL A 16 -34.97 -65.42 -9.84
N ILE A 17 -36.27 -65.19 -9.69
CA ILE A 17 -36.83 -63.91 -9.20
C ILE A 17 -36.40 -63.64 -7.76
N THR A 18 -36.44 -64.66 -6.89
CA THR A 18 -36.03 -64.53 -5.48
C THR A 18 -34.53 -64.22 -5.39
N LEU A 19 -33.68 -64.89 -6.16
CA LEU A 19 -32.24 -64.62 -6.19
C LEU A 19 -31.92 -63.21 -6.73
N ALA A 20 -32.59 -62.80 -7.80
CA ALA A 20 -32.43 -61.46 -8.36
C ALA A 20 -32.87 -60.35 -7.39
N LYS A 21 -33.94 -60.57 -6.61
CA LYS A 21 -34.37 -59.64 -5.55
C LYS A 21 -33.48 -59.69 -4.30
N ALA A 22 -32.79 -60.79 -4.07
CA ALA A 22 -31.89 -60.94 -2.93
C ALA A 22 -30.60 -60.13 -3.14
N VAL A 23 -30.06 -60.10 -4.36
CA VAL A 23 -28.83 -59.36 -4.65
C VAL A 23 -29.11 -57.88 -4.86
N ARG A 24 -28.51 -57.04 -4.02
CA ARG A 24 -28.61 -55.58 -4.09
C ARG A 24 -27.23 -54.96 -4.17
N ILE A 25 -27.04 -54.07 -5.14
CA ILE A 25 -25.79 -53.32 -5.29
C ILE A 25 -26.04 -51.91 -4.77
N VAL A 26 -25.25 -51.50 -3.77
CA VAL A 26 -25.28 -50.15 -3.22
C VAL A 26 -24.11 -49.34 -3.82
N PRO A 27 -24.38 -48.20 -4.47
CA PRO A 27 -23.33 -47.30 -4.99
C PRO A 27 -22.38 -46.79 -3.91
N GLN A 28 -21.22 -46.30 -4.33
CA GLN A 28 -20.28 -45.60 -3.45
C GLN A 28 -20.92 -44.34 -2.85
N GLN A 29 -20.48 -43.97 -1.63
CA GLN A 29 -20.98 -42.82 -0.87
C GLN A 29 -22.51 -42.82 -0.65
N ARG A 30 -23.11 -44.00 -0.60
CA ARG A 30 -24.53 -44.21 -0.33
C ARG A 30 -24.68 -45.33 0.69
N GLN A 31 -25.67 -45.19 1.57
CA GLN A 31 -26.07 -46.24 2.51
C GLN A 31 -27.58 -46.45 2.43
N ASP A 32 -27.98 -47.71 2.37
CA ASP A 32 -29.39 -48.09 2.35
C ASP A 32 -29.76 -48.67 3.73
N VAL A 33 -30.74 -48.08 4.41
CA VAL A 33 -31.23 -48.53 5.73
C VAL A 33 -32.29 -49.60 5.53
N VAL A 34 -32.07 -50.78 6.11
CA VAL A 34 -32.93 -51.95 5.95
C VAL A 34 -33.72 -52.25 7.21
N GLU A 35 -35.01 -52.46 7.02
CA GLU A 35 -35.95 -52.91 8.03
C GLU A 35 -36.39 -54.34 7.76
N ARG A 36 -36.67 -55.06 8.84
CA ARG A 36 -37.33 -56.36 8.82
C ARG A 36 -38.58 -56.25 9.64
N LEU A 37 -39.75 -56.44 9.01
CA LEU A 37 -41.05 -56.34 9.68
C LEU A 37 -41.21 -55.03 10.49
N GLY A 38 -40.69 -53.93 9.96
CA GLY A 38 -40.75 -52.59 10.60
C GLY A 38 -39.71 -52.31 11.68
N LYS A 39 -38.80 -53.24 12.00
CA LYS A 39 -37.68 -52.99 12.91
C LYS A 39 -36.37 -52.80 12.15
N TYR A 40 -35.52 -51.88 12.61
CA TYR A 40 -34.16 -51.74 12.10
C TYR A 40 -33.41 -53.08 12.23
N LYS A 41 -32.77 -53.51 11.14
CA LYS A 41 -31.96 -54.74 11.12
C LYS A 41 -30.49 -54.44 10.91
N ARG A 42 -30.17 -53.72 9.82
CA ARG A 42 -28.79 -53.35 9.46
C ARG A 42 -28.79 -52.25 8.40
N THR A 43 -27.63 -51.63 8.25
CA THR A 43 -27.33 -50.68 7.17
C THR A 43 -26.49 -51.37 6.10
N LEU A 44 -26.84 -51.17 4.83
CA LEU A 44 -26.05 -51.69 3.71
C LEU A 44 -24.99 -50.67 3.30
N SER A 45 -23.73 -51.06 3.40
CA SER A 45 -22.58 -50.29 2.92
C SER A 45 -22.39 -50.44 1.41
N PRO A 46 -21.59 -49.57 0.76
CA PRO A 46 -21.29 -49.69 -0.67
C PRO A 46 -20.78 -51.07 -1.07
N GLY A 47 -21.28 -51.59 -2.19
CA GLY A 47 -20.93 -52.91 -2.71
C GLY A 47 -22.11 -53.88 -2.82
N LEU A 48 -21.77 -55.16 -2.99
CA LEU A 48 -22.73 -56.25 -3.13
C LEU A 48 -23.29 -56.64 -1.76
N ASN A 49 -24.62 -56.54 -1.61
CA ASN A 49 -25.34 -56.86 -0.39
C ASN A 49 -26.44 -57.89 -0.69
N LEU A 50 -26.62 -58.86 0.21
CA LEU A 50 -27.65 -59.90 0.07
C LEU A 50 -28.81 -59.67 1.04
N LEU A 51 -29.98 -59.31 0.55
CA LEU A 51 -31.21 -59.14 1.33
C LEU A 51 -32.05 -60.42 1.30
N VAL A 52 -32.81 -60.66 2.37
CA VAL A 52 -33.83 -61.72 2.34
C VAL A 52 -35.06 -61.14 1.63
N PRO A 53 -35.39 -61.59 0.41
CA PRO A 53 -36.52 -61.04 -0.34
C PRO A 53 -37.82 -61.25 0.44
N PHE A 54 -38.79 -60.35 0.25
CA PHE A 54 -40.12 -60.34 0.89
C PHE A 54 -40.15 -60.00 2.40
N ILE A 55 -39.08 -60.29 3.16
CA ILE A 55 -39.01 -60.03 4.60
C ILE A 55 -38.24 -58.73 4.89
N ASP A 56 -37.11 -58.54 4.22
CA ASP A 56 -36.27 -57.35 4.38
C ASP A 56 -36.72 -56.28 3.36
N ALA A 57 -36.98 -55.06 3.84
CA ALA A 57 -37.35 -53.92 3.01
C ALA A 57 -36.36 -52.76 3.22
N VAL A 58 -35.97 -52.09 2.13
CA VAL A 58 -35.15 -50.86 2.21
C VAL A 58 -36.10 -49.70 2.49
N ARG A 59 -35.94 -49.05 3.65
CA ARG A 59 -36.78 -47.90 4.03
C ARG A 59 -36.29 -46.60 3.41
N THR A 60 -35.03 -46.26 3.65
CA THR A 60 -34.44 -44.99 3.21
C THR A 60 -33.08 -45.23 2.57
N LYS A 61 -32.80 -44.46 1.51
CA LYS A 61 -31.51 -44.46 0.84
C LYS A 61 -30.84 -43.12 1.11
N VAL A 62 -29.77 -43.14 1.87
CA VAL A 62 -29.09 -41.95 2.37
C VAL A 62 -27.84 -41.68 1.53
N ASP A 63 -27.72 -40.46 1.02
CA ASP A 63 -26.51 -39.98 0.36
C ASP A 63 -25.54 -39.46 1.43
N MET A 64 -24.31 -39.99 1.42
CA MET A 64 -23.27 -39.65 2.40
C MET A 64 -22.33 -38.54 1.90
N ARG A 65 -22.52 -38.09 0.65
CA ARG A 65 -21.75 -36.98 0.10
C ARG A 65 -22.12 -35.67 0.79
N GLU A 66 -21.21 -34.72 0.70
CA GLU A 66 -21.48 -33.35 1.11
C GLU A 66 -22.55 -32.73 0.21
N GLN A 67 -23.53 -32.10 0.84
CA GLN A 67 -24.67 -31.48 0.22
C GLN A 67 -24.69 -30.01 0.61
N VAL A 68 -25.13 -29.19 -0.35
CA VAL A 68 -25.31 -27.76 -0.17
C VAL A 68 -26.79 -27.45 -0.19
N VAL A 69 -27.27 -26.72 0.82
CA VAL A 69 -28.63 -26.20 0.84
C VAL A 69 -28.59 -24.71 1.17
N SER A 70 -29.30 -23.92 0.38
CA SER A 70 -29.57 -22.51 0.64
C SER A 70 -30.93 -22.35 1.32
N PHE A 71 -30.98 -21.56 2.38
CA PHE A 71 -32.24 -21.19 3.03
C PHE A 71 -32.73 -19.84 2.53
N PRO A 72 -34.06 -19.62 2.46
CA PRO A 72 -34.59 -18.33 2.02
C PRO A 72 -34.21 -17.22 3.01
N PRO A 73 -34.04 -15.97 2.54
CA PRO A 73 -33.69 -14.85 3.42
C PRO A 73 -34.69 -14.68 4.56
N GLN A 74 -34.18 -14.61 5.79
CA GLN A 74 -35.01 -14.41 6.98
C GLN A 74 -34.78 -13.02 7.58
N PRO A 75 -35.83 -12.30 7.98
CA PRO A 75 -35.70 -11.03 8.66
C PRO A 75 -35.26 -11.23 10.12
N VAL A 76 -34.19 -10.55 10.51
CA VAL A 76 -33.64 -10.54 11.87
C VAL A 76 -33.44 -9.09 12.31
N ILE A 77 -33.62 -8.83 13.60
CA ILE A 77 -33.42 -7.51 14.19
C ILE A 77 -32.03 -7.48 14.83
N THR A 78 -31.22 -6.50 14.47
CA THR A 78 -29.90 -6.22 15.07
C THR A 78 -30.03 -5.49 16.40
N SER A 79 -28.93 -5.36 17.15
CA SER A 79 -28.91 -4.66 18.45
C SER A 79 -29.26 -3.17 18.37
N ASP A 80 -29.04 -2.53 17.23
CA ASP A 80 -29.41 -1.15 16.90
C ASP A 80 -30.85 -1.02 16.33
N ASN A 81 -31.66 -2.07 16.49
CA ASN A 81 -33.07 -2.11 16.12
C ASN A 81 -33.33 -1.90 14.62
N LEU A 82 -32.43 -2.41 13.76
CA LEU A 82 -32.62 -2.46 12.32
C LEU A 82 -33.05 -3.85 11.88
N VAL A 83 -33.97 -3.93 10.91
CA VAL A 83 -34.39 -5.19 10.32
C VAL A 83 -33.50 -5.52 9.13
N VAL A 84 -32.70 -6.57 9.24
CA VAL A 84 -31.82 -7.06 8.18
C VAL A 84 -32.29 -8.42 7.68
N SER A 85 -32.20 -8.64 6.37
CA SER A 85 -32.48 -9.95 5.76
C SER A 85 -31.19 -10.71 5.54
N ILE A 86 -31.10 -11.95 6.02
CA ILE A 86 -29.88 -12.75 5.95
C ILE A 86 -30.11 -13.98 5.08
N ASP A 87 -29.32 -14.09 4.01
CA ASP A 87 -29.24 -15.27 3.14
C ASP A 87 -28.05 -16.13 3.57
N THR A 88 -28.28 -17.43 3.81
CA THR A 88 -27.27 -18.36 4.33
C THR A 88 -27.29 -19.66 3.55
N VAL A 89 -26.09 -20.20 3.31
CA VAL A 89 -25.86 -21.48 2.68
C VAL A 89 -25.17 -22.42 3.66
N LEU A 90 -25.67 -23.65 3.74
CA LEU A 90 -25.16 -24.68 4.63
C LEU A 90 -24.53 -25.82 3.83
N TYR A 91 -23.34 -26.22 4.24
CA TYR A 91 -22.65 -27.42 3.79
C TYR A 91 -22.72 -28.47 4.89
N PHE A 92 -23.36 -29.60 4.61
CA PHE A 92 -23.48 -30.69 5.56
C PHE A 92 -23.31 -32.03 4.86
N LYS A 93 -22.98 -33.05 5.64
CA LYS A 93 -23.01 -34.45 5.19
C LYS A 93 -23.62 -35.33 6.26
N VAL A 94 -24.32 -36.37 5.83
CA VAL A 94 -24.75 -37.41 6.75
C VAL A 94 -23.55 -38.29 7.07
N VAL A 95 -23.29 -38.53 8.34
CA VAL A 95 -22.22 -39.42 8.84
C VAL A 95 -22.81 -40.74 9.32
N ASP A 96 -24.03 -40.71 9.87
CA ASP A 96 -24.73 -41.89 10.35
C ASP A 96 -26.14 -41.94 9.76
N SER A 97 -26.34 -42.89 8.83
CA SER A 97 -27.61 -43.08 8.13
C SER A 97 -28.73 -43.62 9.04
N VAL A 98 -28.39 -44.32 10.12
CA VAL A 98 -29.36 -44.85 11.08
C VAL A 98 -29.91 -43.70 11.89
N ARG A 99 -29.03 -42.91 12.51
CA ARG A 99 -29.45 -41.75 13.32
C ARG A 99 -30.23 -40.73 12.48
N ALA A 100 -29.79 -40.47 11.26
CA ALA A 100 -30.49 -39.53 10.37
C ALA A 100 -31.89 -40.01 9.95
N THR A 101 -32.16 -41.32 10.00
CA THR A 101 -33.46 -41.91 9.60
C THR A 101 -34.43 -42.08 10.79
N TYR A 102 -33.92 -42.28 12.01
CA TYR A 102 -34.73 -42.64 13.17
C TYR A 102 -34.76 -41.59 14.28
N GLU A 103 -33.71 -40.78 14.45
CA GLU A 103 -33.65 -39.78 15.53
C GLU A 103 -34.43 -38.51 15.19
N ILE A 104 -34.73 -38.27 13.91
CA ILE A 104 -35.47 -37.10 13.46
C ILE A 104 -36.29 -37.37 12.19
N SER A 105 -37.49 -36.80 12.11
CA SER A 105 -38.38 -36.99 10.95
C SER A 105 -37.89 -36.24 9.69
N SER A 106 -37.45 -34.99 9.85
CA SER A 106 -36.90 -34.16 8.78
C SER A 106 -35.75 -33.35 9.35
N PHE A 107 -34.54 -33.86 9.16
CA PHE A 107 -33.35 -33.14 9.61
C PHE A 107 -33.18 -31.81 8.88
N LEU A 108 -33.56 -31.72 7.60
CA LEU A 108 -33.38 -30.48 6.84
C LEU A 108 -34.20 -29.33 7.43
N GLN A 109 -35.46 -29.60 7.79
CA GLN A 109 -36.32 -28.62 8.45
C GLN A 109 -35.81 -28.25 9.84
N ALA A 110 -35.29 -29.21 10.60
CA ALA A 110 -34.77 -28.95 11.94
C ALA A 110 -33.48 -28.12 11.91
N ILE A 111 -32.61 -28.41 10.94
CA ILE A 111 -31.40 -27.62 10.67
C ILE A 111 -31.77 -26.19 10.26
N GLU A 112 -32.77 -26.02 9.39
CA GLU A 112 -33.28 -24.70 9.01
C GLU A 112 -33.74 -23.91 10.25
N GLN A 113 -34.59 -24.50 11.09
CA GLN A 113 -35.09 -23.86 12.31
C GLN A 113 -33.97 -23.51 13.31
N LEU A 114 -33.00 -24.42 13.46
CA LEU A 114 -31.85 -24.18 14.32
C LEU A 114 -30.98 -23.04 13.76
N THR A 115 -30.79 -23.00 12.44
CA THR A 115 -30.06 -21.92 11.75
C THR A 115 -30.75 -20.58 12.00
N VAL A 116 -32.07 -20.50 11.82
CA VAL A 116 -32.83 -19.25 12.08
C VAL A 116 -32.72 -18.80 13.53
N THR A 117 -32.84 -19.74 14.48
CA THR A 117 -32.75 -19.42 15.91
C THR A 117 -31.34 -18.93 16.27
N THR A 118 -30.30 -19.58 15.74
CA THR A 118 -28.91 -19.21 16.01
C THR A 118 -28.56 -17.89 15.34
N LEU A 119 -29.01 -17.66 14.09
CA LEU A 119 -28.88 -16.38 13.41
C LEU A 119 -29.52 -15.24 14.20
N ARG A 120 -30.74 -15.44 14.72
CA ARG A 120 -31.42 -14.44 15.55
C ARG A 120 -30.61 -14.09 16.80
N ASN A 121 -30.03 -15.08 17.47
CA ASN A 121 -29.24 -14.87 18.69
C ASN A 121 -27.94 -14.12 18.40
N VAL A 122 -27.18 -14.55 17.38
CA VAL A 122 -25.88 -13.95 17.05
C VAL A 122 -26.08 -12.52 16.54
N ILE A 123 -26.97 -12.34 15.56
CA ILE A 123 -27.17 -11.02 14.92
C ILE A 123 -27.89 -10.05 15.86
N GLY A 124 -28.78 -10.54 16.72
CA GLY A 124 -29.42 -9.71 17.74
C GLY A 124 -28.44 -9.11 18.76
N SER A 125 -27.24 -9.70 18.90
CA SER A 125 -26.17 -9.16 19.75
C SER A 125 -25.22 -8.19 19.03
N LEU A 126 -25.31 -8.07 17.71
CA LEU A 126 -24.42 -7.26 16.88
C LEU A 126 -25.18 -6.04 16.32
N ASP A 127 -24.47 -4.93 16.12
CA ASP A 127 -24.99 -3.82 15.31
C ASP A 127 -24.85 -4.13 13.80
N LEU A 128 -25.45 -3.30 12.95
CA LEU A 128 -25.39 -3.50 11.50
C LEU A 128 -23.97 -3.49 10.94
N GLU A 129 -23.10 -2.59 11.40
CA GLU A 129 -21.74 -2.44 10.87
C GLU A 129 -20.87 -3.66 11.22
N ARG A 130 -20.95 -4.12 12.46
CA ARG A 130 -20.27 -5.32 12.95
C ARG A 130 -20.80 -6.56 12.26
N ALA A 131 -22.12 -6.66 12.03
CA ALA A 131 -22.71 -7.75 11.26
C ALA A 131 -22.18 -7.80 9.82
N LEU A 132 -21.99 -6.65 9.16
CA LEU A 132 -21.47 -6.57 7.80
C LEU A 132 -19.98 -6.91 7.71
N THR A 133 -19.19 -6.53 8.72
CA THR A 133 -17.73 -6.69 8.74
C THR A 133 -17.25 -8.01 9.34
N SER A 134 -18.02 -8.64 10.24
CA SER A 134 -17.57 -9.78 11.06
C SER A 134 -18.13 -11.11 10.60
N ARG A 135 -18.21 -11.31 9.28
CA ARG A 135 -18.80 -12.53 8.68
C ARG A 135 -18.14 -13.82 9.16
N ASP A 136 -16.81 -13.82 9.32
CA ASP A 136 -16.05 -15.00 9.76
C ASP A 136 -16.33 -15.38 11.22
N GLU A 137 -16.59 -14.40 12.08
CA GLU A 137 -16.98 -14.62 13.47
C GLU A 137 -18.37 -15.27 13.54
N ILE A 138 -19.31 -14.73 12.76
CA ILE A 138 -20.68 -15.27 12.68
C ILE A 138 -20.66 -16.69 12.10
N ASN A 139 -19.94 -16.92 11.00
CA ASN A 139 -19.83 -18.23 10.35
C ASN A 139 -19.26 -19.30 11.31
N ARG A 140 -18.24 -18.97 12.10
CA ARG A 140 -17.66 -19.88 13.10
C ARG A 140 -18.64 -20.18 14.23
N HIS A 141 -19.31 -19.17 14.76
CA HIS A 141 -20.29 -19.34 15.83
C HIS A 141 -21.47 -20.21 15.36
N LEU A 142 -22.04 -19.91 14.19
CA LEU A 142 -23.11 -20.70 13.59
C LEU A 142 -22.68 -22.15 13.36
N SER A 143 -21.50 -22.37 12.77
CA SER A 143 -21.00 -23.72 12.50
C SER A 143 -20.81 -24.53 13.78
N GLY A 144 -20.31 -23.92 14.86
CA GLY A 144 -20.12 -24.58 16.15
C GLY A 144 -21.43 -25.05 16.77
N VAL A 145 -22.41 -24.14 16.89
CA VAL A 145 -23.72 -24.46 17.49
C VAL A 145 -24.50 -25.48 16.66
N LEU A 146 -24.45 -25.34 15.33
CA LEU A 146 -25.12 -26.27 14.42
C LEU A 146 -24.49 -27.65 14.49
N ASP A 147 -23.16 -27.79 14.37
CA ASP A 147 -22.50 -29.11 14.37
C ASP A 147 -22.71 -29.86 15.70
N GLU A 148 -22.61 -29.17 16.84
CA GLU A 148 -22.85 -29.75 18.16
C GLU A 148 -24.26 -30.34 18.28
N THR A 149 -25.28 -29.59 17.83
CA THR A 149 -26.67 -30.01 17.94
C THR A 149 -27.03 -31.08 16.90
N THR A 150 -26.60 -30.92 15.65
CA THR A 150 -26.94 -31.83 14.54
C THR A 150 -26.19 -33.16 14.64
N GLY A 151 -25.07 -33.19 15.37
CA GLY A 151 -24.31 -34.42 15.63
C GLY A 151 -25.16 -35.53 16.27
N ARG A 152 -26.21 -35.17 17.02
CA ARG A 152 -27.17 -36.12 17.61
C ARG A 152 -27.99 -36.86 16.56
N TRP A 153 -28.28 -36.21 15.44
CA TRP A 153 -29.03 -36.79 14.32
C TRP A 153 -28.13 -37.50 13.30
N GLY A 154 -26.84 -37.66 13.59
CA GLY A 154 -25.91 -38.28 12.65
C GLY A 154 -25.51 -37.39 11.48
N ILE A 155 -25.64 -36.07 11.62
CA ILE A 155 -25.35 -35.09 10.58
C ILE A 155 -24.20 -34.22 11.05
N LYS A 156 -23.21 -34.09 10.16
CA LYS A 156 -22.06 -33.23 10.38
C LYS A 156 -22.21 -31.98 9.52
N VAL A 157 -22.16 -30.82 10.17
CA VAL A 157 -22.12 -29.54 9.47
C VAL A 157 -20.65 -29.24 9.19
N THR A 158 -20.28 -29.19 7.92
CA THR A 158 -18.90 -28.89 7.53
C THR A 158 -18.64 -27.38 7.61
N ARG A 159 -19.60 -26.59 7.12
CA ARG A 159 -19.43 -25.14 6.99
C ARG A 159 -20.77 -24.42 6.84
N VAL A 160 -20.85 -23.24 7.41
CA VAL A 160 -21.93 -22.26 7.19
C VAL A 160 -21.34 -21.04 6.50
N GLU A 161 -22.01 -20.54 5.47
CA GLU A 161 -21.63 -19.30 4.80
C GLU A 161 -22.82 -18.35 4.70
N ILE A 162 -22.63 -17.13 5.20
CA ILE A 162 -23.56 -16.03 4.93
C ILE A 162 -23.34 -15.55 3.50
N LYS A 163 -24.35 -15.72 2.66
CA LYS A 163 -24.34 -15.28 1.26
C LYS A 163 -24.53 -13.77 1.15
N ALA A 164 -25.52 -13.22 1.87
CA ALA A 164 -25.78 -11.79 1.89
C ALA A 164 -26.42 -11.35 3.21
N ILE A 165 -26.14 -10.10 3.61
CA ILE A 165 -26.82 -9.38 4.69
C ILE A 165 -27.38 -8.12 4.05
N GLU A 166 -28.70 -8.03 3.95
CA GLU A 166 -29.39 -6.95 3.26
C GLU A 166 -30.07 -6.03 4.28
N PRO A 167 -29.54 -4.82 4.50
CA PRO A 167 -30.23 -3.80 5.30
C PRO A 167 -31.44 -3.23 4.55
N PRO A 168 -32.35 -2.52 5.25
CA PRO A 168 -33.48 -1.87 4.60
C PRO A 168 -32.98 -0.76 3.66
N ALA A 169 -33.70 -0.51 2.57
CA ALA A 169 -33.26 0.37 1.50
C ALA A 169 -32.85 1.79 1.98
N SER A 170 -33.59 2.37 2.93
CA SER A 170 -33.29 3.69 3.49
C SER A 170 -31.91 3.80 4.14
N ILE A 171 -31.49 2.75 4.85
CA ILE A 171 -30.18 2.68 5.51
C ILE A 171 -29.09 2.40 4.49
N ARG A 172 -29.33 1.49 3.54
CA ARG A 172 -28.38 1.20 2.46
C ARG A 172 -28.00 2.45 1.68
N ASP A 173 -29.00 3.25 1.27
CA ASP A 173 -28.80 4.47 0.49
C ASP A 173 -28.05 5.55 1.30
N SER A 174 -28.31 5.63 2.61
CA SER A 174 -27.62 6.55 3.52
C SER A 174 -26.17 6.15 3.74
N MET A 175 -25.92 4.86 3.94
CA MET A 175 -24.57 4.30 4.06
C MET A 175 -23.77 4.47 2.78
N GLU A 176 -24.36 4.24 1.60
CA GLU A 176 -23.68 4.44 0.33
C GLU A 176 -23.23 5.89 0.14
N LYS A 177 -24.13 6.85 0.45
CA LYS A 177 -23.81 8.28 0.43
C LYS A 177 -22.70 8.62 1.43
N GLN A 178 -22.78 8.12 2.65
CA GLN A 178 -21.78 8.35 3.70
C GLN A 178 -20.42 7.75 3.32
N MET A 179 -20.39 6.51 2.82
CA MET A 179 -19.18 5.81 2.38
C MET A 179 -18.53 6.52 1.20
N ARG A 180 -19.33 7.03 0.26
CA ARG A 180 -18.82 7.84 -0.85
C ARG A 180 -18.19 9.14 -0.35
N ALA A 181 -18.88 9.88 0.51
CA ALA A 181 -18.35 11.11 1.09
C ALA A 181 -17.05 10.89 1.88
N GLU A 182 -16.97 9.80 2.67
CA GLU A 182 -15.77 9.44 3.43
C GLU A 182 -14.61 9.01 2.50
N ARG A 183 -14.88 8.25 1.43
CA ARG A 183 -13.87 7.87 0.44
C ARG A 183 -13.36 9.10 -0.32
N ASP A 184 -14.25 10.00 -0.74
CA ASP A 184 -13.90 11.23 -1.43
C ASP A 184 -13.03 12.13 -0.51
N ARG A 185 -13.40 12.23 0.77
CA ARG A 185 -12.61 12.95 1.78
C ARG A 185 -11.22 12.34 1.94
N ARG A 186 -11.11 11.02 2.10
CA ARG A 186 -9.82 10.32 2.24
C ARG A 186 -8.95 10.46 0.99
N ALA A 187 -9.55 10.34 -0.19
CA ALA A 187 -8.85 10.54 -1.46
C ALA A 187 -8.29 11.96 -1.58
N ALA A 188 -9.07 12.99 -1.19
CA ALA A 188 -8.61 14.38 -1.19
C ALA A 188 -7.42 14.60 -0.23
N ILE A 189 -7.49 14.05 0.99
CA ILE A 189 -6.39 14.14 1.97
C ILE A 189 -5.13 13.46 1.42
N LEU A 190 -5.24 12.22 0.93
CA LEU A 190 -4.10 11.48 0.38
C LEU A 190 -3.48 12.20 -0.83
N THR A 191 -4.30 12.82 -1.68
CA THR A 191 -3.83 13.61 -2.82
C THR A 191 -3.07 14.85 -2.35
N ALA A 192 -3.59 15.57 -1.34
CA ALA A 192 -2.92 16.74 -0.76
C ALA A 192 -1.60 16.37 -0.08
N GLU A 193 -1.56 15.25 0.66
CA GLU A 193 -0.35 14.72 1.27
C GLU A 193 0.67 14.29 0.22
N GLY A 194 0.24 13.58 -0.82
CA GLY A 194 1.09 13.22 -1.95
C GLY A 194 1.69 14.42 -2.67
N HIS A 195 0.89 15.47 -2.90
CA HIS A 195 1.36 16.72 -3.49
C HIS A 195 2.39 17.42 -2.59
N LYS A 196 2.09 17.56 -1.29
CA LYS A 196 3.01 18.14 -0.32
C LYS A 196 4.34 17.38 -0.29
N GLN A 197 4.29 16.06 -0.23
CA GLN A 197 5.48 15.21 -0.21
C GLN A 197 6.28 15.33 -1.50
N SER A 198 5.62 15.38 -2.66
CA SER A 198 6.26 15.57 -3.96
C SER A 198 7.00 16.91 -4.05
N VAL A 199 6.38 18.00 -3.57
CA VAL A 199 7.02 19.33 -3.54
C VAL A 199 8.24 19.34 -2.62
N ILE A 200 8.13 18.73 -1.43
CA ILE A 200 9.26 18.64 -0.48
C ILE A 200 10.43 17.86 -1.11
N LEU A 201 10.16 16.68 -1.65
CA LEU A 201 11.19 15.85 -2.30
C LEU A 201 11.85 16.56 -3.48
N THR A 202 11.09 17.35 -4.24
CA THR A 202 11.62 18.14 -5.36
C THR A 202 12.55 19.24 -4.85
N ALA A 203 12.12 20.01 -3.85
CA ALA A 203 12.93 21.07 -3.25
C ALA A 203 14.21 20.54 -2.58
N GLU A 204 14.14 19.38 -1.92
CA GLU A 204 15.30 18.69 -1.36
C GLU A 204 16.26 18.23 -2.45
N GLY A 205 15.74 17.64 -3.52
CA GLY A 205 16.51 17.26 -4.70
C GLY A 205 17.22 18.45 -5.35
N ASP A 206 16.53 19.58 -5.53
CA ASP A 206 17.09 20.80 -6.10
C ASP A 206 18.20 21.39 -5.22
N LYS A 207 17.96 21.46 -3.90
CA LYS A 207 18.98 21.89 -2.92
C LYS A 207 20.22 21.01 -3.00
N GLN A 208 20.03 19.69 -2.97
CA GLN A 208 21.14 18.74 -3.02
C GLN A 208 21.90 18.84 -4.36
N SER A 209 21.17 18.98 -5.47
CA SER A 209 21.74 19.18 -6.79
C SER A 209 22.55 20.47 -6.89
N ALA A 210 22.08 21.58 -6.32
CA ALA A 210 22.78 22.85 -6.28
C ALA A 210 24.09 22.77 -5.47
N VAL A 211 24.06 22.12 -4.31
CA VAL A 211 25.26 21.90 -3.48
C VAL A 211 26.29 21.05 -4.22
N LEU A 212 25.87 19.92 -4.80
CA LEU A 212 26.76 19.04 -5.55
C LEU A 212 27.39 19.74 -6.78
N ARG A 213 26.64 20.61 -7.47
CA ARG A 213 27.20 21.44 -8.56
C ARG A 213 28.24 22.43 -8.04
N ALA A 214 27.94 23.15 -6.96
CA ALA A 214 28.87 24.12 -6.37
C ALA A 214 30.18 23.46 -5.90
N ASP A 215 30.08 22.28 -5.28
CA ASP A 215 31.26 21.50 -4.87
C ASP A 215 32.04 20.97 -6.07
N GLY A 216 31.35 20.47 -7.09
CA GLY A 216 31.95 20.07 -8.36
C GLY A 216 32.71 21.19 -9.05
N ASP A 217 32.11 22.39 -9.14
CA ASP A 217 32.73 23.58 -9.72
C ASP A 217 33.94 24.06 -8.92
N ARG A 218 33.88 23.97 -7.59
CA ARG A 218 35.01 24.28 -6.70
C ARG A 218 36.16 23.31 -6.96
N GLN A 219 35.89 22.01 -6.97
CA GLN A 219 36.90 20.97 -7.20
C GLN A 219 37.49 21.08 -8.60
N ALA A 220 36.67 21.32 -9.62
CA ALA A 220 37.15 21.55 -10.98
C ALA A 220 38.12 22.73 -11.06
N ARG A 221 37.80 23.87 -10.40
CA ARG A 221 38.69 25.04 -10.35
C ARG A 221 40.01 24.76 -9.62
N ILE A 222 39.96 24.03 -8.50
CA ILE A 222 41.17 23.63 -7.77
C ILE A 222 42.05 22.74 -8.64
N LEU A 223 41.48 21.68 -9.22
CA LEU A 223 42.20 20.74 -10.09
C LEU A 223 42.80 21.45 -11.30
N GLN A 224 42.08 22.41 -11.90
CA GLN A 224 42.59 23.20 -13.02
C GLN A 224 43.77 24.09 -12.59
N ALA A 225 43.66 24.78 -11.45
CA ALA A 225 44.73 25.62 -10.92
C ALA A 225 45.97 24.81 -10.55
N GLU A 226 45.80 23.63 -9.93
CA GLU A 226 46.89 22.69 -9.64
C GLU A 226 47.54 22.17 -10.92
N GLY A 227 46.73 21.80 -11.92
CA GLY A 227 47.21 21.36 -13.23
C GLY A 227 48.04 22.45 -13.92
N GLN A 228 47.57 23.70 -13.91
CA GLN A 228 48.30 24.84 -14.43
C GLN A 228 49.60 25.11 -13.65
N ALA A 229 49.55 25.10 -12.32
CA ALA A 229 50.73 25.29 -11.49
C ALA A 229 51.79 24.20 -11.73
N LYS A 230 51.36 22.94 -11.87
CA LYS A 230 52.25 21.81 -12.21
C LYS A 230 52.84 21.96 -13.60
N ALA A 231 52.04 22.39 -14.59
CA ALA A 231 52.52 22.66 -15.94
C ALA A 231 53.58 23.79 -15.94
N ILE A 232 53.29 24.91 -15.27
CA ILE A 232 54.21 26.04 -15.13
C ILE A 232 55.51 25.61 -14.44
N ARG A 233 55.44 24.88 -13.33
CA ARG A 233 56.63 24.35 -12.64
C ARG A 233 57.45 23.44 -13.53
N THR A 234 56.80 22.52 -14.25
CA THR A 234 57.49 21.60 -15.17
C THR A 234 58.22 22.36 -16.27
N VAL A 235 57.60 23.40 -16.85
CA VAL A 235 58.25 24.26 -17.85
C VAL A 235 59.39 25.07 -17.23
N PHE A 236 59.18 25.66 -16.05
CA PHE A 236 60.18 26.43 -15.32
C PHE A 236 61.42 25.60 -14.97
N ASP A 237 61.22 24.41 -14.43
CA ASP A 237 62.30 23.48 -14.08
C ASP A 237 63.06 23.02 -15.34
N ALA A 238 62.36 22.74 -16.44
CA ALA A 238 62.97 22.39 -17.71
C ALA A 238 63.83 23.54 -18.28
N ILE A 239 63.37 24.80 -18.17
CA ILE A 239 64.15 25.98 -18.58
C ILE A 239 65.41 26.14 -17.72
N HIS A 240 65.28 25.97 -16.39
CA HIS A 240 66.43 26.10 -15.48
C HIS A 240 67.48 25.00 -15.71
N GLN A 241 67.04 23.76 -15.94
CA GLN A 241 67.96 22.65 -16.25
C GLN A 241 68.64 22.81 -17.61
N ALA A 242 67.95 23.34 -18.61
CA ALA A 242 68.51 23.58 -19.94
C ALA A 242 69.52 24.74 -19.98
N ASN A 243 69.57 25.58 -18.93
CA ASN A 243 70.50 26.71 -18.74
C ASN A 243 70.74 27.54 -20.03
N PRO A 244 69.68 28.03 -20.70
CA PRO A 244 69.79 28.67 -22.00
C PRO A 244 70.59 29.98 -21.91
N SER A 245 71.42 30.24 -22.91
CA SER A 245 72.19 31.49 -22.97
C SER A 245 71.27 32.72 -23.03
N GLN A 246 71.70 33.84 -22.43
CA GLN A 246 70.92 35.08 -22.31
C GLN A 246 70.43 35.65 -23.65
N LYS A 247 71.11 35.33 -24.76
CA LYS A 247 70.71 35.67 -26.13
C LYS A 247 69.46 34.92 -26.60
N VAL A 248 69.25 33.68 -26.15
CA VAL A 248 68.09 32.85 -26.51
C VAL A 248 66.83 33.32 -25.79
N LEU A 249 66.94 33.67 -24.50
CA LEU A 249 65.82 34.25 -23.75
C LEU A 249 65.37 35.60 -24.33
N ALA A 250 66.31 36.46 -24.74
CA ALA A 250 66.02 37.71 -25.43
C ALA A 250 65.32 37.48 -26.78
N TYR A 251 65.72 36.46 -27.54
CA TYR A 251 65.06 36.07 -28.79
C TYR A 251 63.64 35.51 -28.56
N GLN A 252 63.44 34.68 -27.53
CA GLN A 252 62.14 34.13 -27.16
C GLN A 252 61.18 35.23 -26.65
N TYR A 253 61.70 36.21 -25.91
CA TYR A 253 60.98 37.42 -25.51
C TYR A 253 60.57 38.25 -26.74
N LEU A 254 61.46 38.45 -27.71
CA LEU A 254 61.16 39.12 -28.97
C LEU A 254 60.10 38.36 -29.81
N GLN A 255 60.09 37.02 -29.76
CA GLN A 255 59.06 36.17 -30.38
C GLN A 255 57.72 36.18 -29.61
N ALA A 256 57.71 36.49 -28.32
CA ALA A 256 56.50 36.62 -27.52
C ALA A 256 55.82 38.00 -27.68
N LEU A 257 56.57 39.04 -28.09
CA LEU A 257 56.05 40.40 -28.32
C LEU A 257 54.83 40.45 -29.26
N PRO A 258 54.76 39.71 -30.40
CA PRO A 258 53.57 39.67 -31.24
C PRO A 258 52.31 39.11 -30.54
N GLN A 259 52.46 38.14 -29.63
CA GLN A 259 51.34 37.57 -28.89
C GLN A 259 50.85 38.53 -27.79
N ILE A 260 51.77 39.24 -27.14
CA ILE A 260 51.46 40.29 -26.16
C ILE A 260 50.72 41.45 -26.86
N ALA A 261 51.10 41.80 -28.09
CA ALA A 261 50.46 42.84 -28.88
C ALA A 261 49.05 42.48 -29.39
N GLN A 262 48.68 41.20 -29.42
CA GLN A 262 47.35 40.73 -29.85
C GLN A 262 46.33 40.62 -28.70
N GLY A 263 46.77 40.74 -27.43
CA GLY A 263 45.90 40.75 -26.26
C GLY A 263 45.23 42.11 -26.04
N SER A 264 43.93 42.12 -25.72
CA SER A 264 43.08 43.32 -25.64
C SER A 264 43.41 44.33 -24.51
N ALA A 265 44.53 44.18 -23.78
CA ALA A 265 44.95 45.02 -22.65
C ALA A 265 46.30 45.74 -22.92
N ASN A 266 46.41 46.41 -24.06
CA ASN A 266 47.67 46.90 -24.64
C ASN A 266 48.19 48.26 -24.11
N LYS A 267 48.06 48.58 -22.80
CA LYS A 267 48.32 49.95 -22.27
C LYS A 267 49.51 50.15 -21.33
N VAL A 268 50.29 49.11 -20.98
CA VAL A 268 51.45 49.27 -20.09
C VAL A 268 52.74 49.06 -20.86
N TRP A 269 53.41 50.17 -21.20
CA TRP A 269 54.69 50.21 -21.90
C TRP A 269 55.81 50.45 -20.88
N ILE A 270 56.69 49.47 -20.66
CA ILE A 270 57.82 49.57 -19.72
C ILE A 270 59.07 50.00 -20.51
N VAL A 271 59.56 51.22 -20.28
CA VAL A 271 60.78 51.75 -20.91
C VAL A 271 61.96 51.62 -19.93
N PRO A 272 63.13 51.09 -20.37
CA PRO A 272 64.32 50.99 -19.52
C PRO A 272 64.89 52.37 -19.10
N ALA A 273 65.38 52.46 -17.86
CA ALA A 273 65.94 53.67 -17.24
C ALA A 273 67.18 54.26 -17.96
N GLU A 274 67.78 53.51 -18.89
CA GLU A 274 68.93 53.97 -19.68
C GLU A 274 68.53 54.95 -20.80
N LEU A 275 67.26 54.93 -21.24
CA LEU A 275 66.77 55.87 -22.27
C LEU A 275 66.51 57.28 -21.68
N THR A 276 66.26 57.37 -20.38
CA THR A 276 65.88 58.61 -19.69
C THR A 276 67.06 59.59 -19.54
N LYS A 277 68.30 59.10 -19.44
CA LYS A 277 69.51 59.95 -19.32
C LYS A 277 69.93 60.64 -20.62
N ALA A 278 69.50 60.13 -21.78
CA ALA A 278 69.82 60.74 -23.08
C ALA A 278 68.87 61.90 -23.46
N LEU A 279 67.78 62.09 -22.71
CA LEU A 279 66.71 63.06 -23.01
C LEU A 279 66.76 64.35 -22.17
N GLU A 280 67.66 64.46 -21.18
CA GLU A 280 67.88 65.69 -20.40
C GLU A 280 68.55 66.82 -21.20
N GLY A 281 69.07 66.55 -22.40
CA GLY A 281 69.70 67.54 -23.31
C GLY A 281 68.75 68.29 -24.25
N MET A 282 67.44 68.03 -24.20
CA MET A 282 66.43 68.70 -25.03
C MET A 282 65.30 69.23 -24.16
N GLY A 283 65.58 70.30 -23.42
CA GLY A 283 64.55 71.10 -22.77
C GLY A 283 63.75 71.93 -23.78
N GLY A 284 62.44 72.08 -23.51
CA GLY A 284 61.70 73.26 -23.96
C GLY A 284 60.63 73.05 -25.02
N ALA A 285 59.65 72.17 -24.79
CA ALA A 285 58.30 72.28 -25.35
C ALA A 285 57.39 71.31 -24.57
N LEU A 286 56.12 71.67 -24.39
CA LEU A 286 55.04 70.90 -23.71
C LEU A 286 54.77 71.27 -22.24
N GLY A 287 54.74 72.57 -21.94
CA GLY A 287 53.99 73.12 -20.80
C GLY A 287 52.51 73.29 -21.16
N GLY A 288 51.75 72.19 -21.27
CA GLY A 288 50.37 72.29 -21.75
C GLY A 288 49.52 71.04 -21.62
N LEU A 289 49.63 70.27 -20.52
CA LEU A 289 48.72 69.15 -20.23
C LEU A 289 48.35 69.02 -18.73
N SER A 290 48.47 70.10 -17.94
CA SER A 290 48.09 70.11 -16.52
C SER A 290 46.62 70.50 -16.27
N GLN A 291 45.78 70.55 -17.31
CA GLN A 291 44.40 71.04 -17.20
C GLN A 291 43.34 69.98 -17.53
N MET A 292 43.66 68.69 -17.30
CA MET A 292 42.71 67.60 -17.46
C MET A 292 42.77 66.59 -16.31
N VAL A 293 43.05 67.07 -15.09
CA VAL A 293 42.83 66.34 -13.83
C VAL A 293 42.26 67.34 -12.84
N GLY A 294 40.94 67.50 -12.90
CA GLY A 294 40.22 68.47 -12.10
C GLY A 294 38.74 68.25 -12.20
N ASP A 295 38.29 67.01 -12.02
CA ASP A 295 36.89 66.71 -11.75
C ASP A 295 36.87 65.58 -10.71
N LEU A 296 36.90 65.99 -9.44
CA LEU A 296 36.52 65.15 -8.31
C LEU A 296 35.10 65.58 -7.94
N PRO A 297 34.08 64.71 -8.06
CA PRO A 297 32.74 65.06 -7.60
C PRO A 297 32.73 65.10 -6.06
N ALA A 298 32.17 66.19 -5.52
CA ALA A 298 31.79 66.31 -4.12
C ALA A 298 30.36 65.71 -3.89
N PRO A 299 29.78 65.83 -2.69
CA PRO A 299 29.30 64.73 -1.86
C PRO A 299 27.88 64.25 -2.21
N GLU A 300 27.70 63.43 -3.25
CA GLU A 300 26.38 62.81 -3.56
C GLU A 300 26.24 61.35 -3.09
N ALA A 301 27.34 60.69 -2.72
CA ALA A 301 27.34 59.28 -2.34
C ALA A 301 26.81 58.99 -0.91
N ALA A 302 26.79 60.00 -0.03
CA ALA A 302 26.30 59.83 1.35
C ALA A 302 24.76 59.86 1.43
N ASP A 303 24.11 60.68 0.62
CA ASP A 303 22.65 60.79 0.61
C ASP A 303 22.00 59.58 -0.05
N GLN A 304 22.59 59.03 -1.13
CA GLN A 304 22.07 57.84 -1.81
C GLN A 304 22.17 56.58 -0.94
N ALA A 305 23.27 56.42 -0.17
CA ALA A 305 23.39 55.31 0.78
C ALA A 305 22.32 55.37 1.88
N SER A 306 22.01 56.58 2.38
CA SER A 306 20.98 56.79 3.40
C SER A 306 19.55 56.59 2.89
N GLN A 307 19.29 56.84 1.60
CA GLN A 307 18.00 56.55 0.96
C GLN A 307 17.79 55.05 0.78
N VAL A 308 18.81 54.32 0.33
CA VAL A 308 18.74 52.86 0.15
C VAL A 308 18.58 52.15 1.50
N GLU A 309 19.23 52.62 2.57
CA GLU A 309 19.03 52.07 3.92
C GLU A 309 17.61 52.32 4.46
N ARG A 310 17.01 53.49 4.17
CA ARG A 310 15.62 53.79 4.58
C ARG A 310 14.61 52.96 3.79
N GLU A 311 14.80 52.81 2.49
CA GLU A 311 13.93 51.99 1.63
C GLU A 311 14.03 50.50 1.99
N ALA A 312 15.23 50.00 2.32
CA ALA A 312 15.42 48.64 2.82
C ALA A 312 14.80 48.42 4.21
N ALA A 313 14.83 49.42 5.10
CA ALA A 313 14.18 49.36 6.41
C ALA A 313 12.66 49.35 6.30
N GLU A 314 12.08 50.20 5.43
CA GLU A 314 10.63 50.23 5.18
C GLU A 314 10.14 48.92 4.52
N ALA A 315 10.90 48.37 3.57
CA ALA A 315 10.58 47.08 2.97
C ALA A 315 10.65 45.91 3.98
N ALA A 316 11.61 45.94 4.91
CA ALA A 316 11.72 44.94 5.98
C ALA A 316 10.55 45.03 6.97
N GLN A 317 10.09 46.25 7.28
CA GLN A 317 8.94 46.47 8.16
C GLN A 317 7.63 46.04 7.51
N ALA A 318 7.42 46.38 6.23
CA ALA A 318 6.27 45.92 5.46
C ALA A 318 6.21 44.38 5.35
N ALA A 319 7.35 43.70 5.21
CA ALA A 319 7.42 42.24 5.20
C ALA A 319 7.10 41.63 6.57
N ALA A 320 7.53 42.27 7.67
CA ALA A 320 7.21 41.84 9.02
C ALA A 320 5.71 41.98 9.34
N ASP A 321 5.09 43.08 8.90
CA ASP A 321 3.66 43.34 9.08
C ASP A 321 2.81 42.35 8.27
N ALA A 322 3.21 42.03 7.04
CA ALA A 322 2.55 41.02 6.22
C ALA A 322 2.65 39.61 6.84
N ALA A 323 3.80 39.27 7.44
CA ALA A 323 3.97 37.99 8.14
C ALA A 323 3.09 37.88 9.39
N GLN A 324 2.90 38.99 10.12
CA GLN A 324 1.99 39.03 11.28
C GLN A 324 0.53 38.87 10.87
N GLN A 325 0.10 39.51 9.77
CA GLN A 325 -1.26 39.36 9.25
C GLN A 325 -1.58 37.91 8.86
N ILE A 326 -0.65 37.24 8.16
CA ILE A 326 -0.80 35.83 7.80
C ILE A 326 -0.88 34.95 9.06
N HIS A 327 -0.05 35.24 10.07
CA HIS A 327 -0.07 34.48 11.33
C HIS A 327 -1.40 34.64 12.08
N ASP A 328 -1.96 35.85 12.11
CA ASP A 328 -3.26 36.10 12.71
C ASP A 328 -4.42 35.45 11.93
N GLU A 329 -4.38 35.45 10.60
CA GLU A 329 -5.36 34.74 9.77
C GLU A 329 -5.33 33.22 10.01
N VAL A 330 -4.13 32.63 10.10
CA VAL A 330 -3.94 31.21 10.43
C VAL A 330 -4.49 30.91 11.83
N ARG A 331 -4.21 31.75 12.83
CA ARG A 331 -4.73 31.59 14.19
C ARG A 331 -6.25 31.65 14.26
N VAL A 332 -6.88 32.53 13.47
CA VAL A 332 -8.35 32.61 13.36
C VAL A 332 -8.91 31.36 12.68
N ALA A 333 -8.26 30.86 11.62
CA ALA A 333 -8.65 29.63 10.95
C ALA A 333 -8.51 28.39 11.86
N GLU A 334 -7.47 28.32 12.68
CA GLU A 334 -7.26 27.26 13.67
C GLU A 334 -8.30 27.29 14.80
N ALA A 335 -8.67 28.49 15.27
CA ALA A 335 -9.73 28.66 16.27
C ALA A 335 -11.12 28.25 15.73
N GLN A 336 -11.40 28.52 14.46
CA GLN A 336 -12.62 28.05 13.80
C GLN A 336 -12.63 26.53 13.59
N ALA A 337 -11.46 25.92 13.37
CA ALA A 337 -11.32 24.46 13.26
C ALA A 337 -11.45 23.74 14.62
N THR A 338 -11.03 24.36 15.72
CA THR A 338 -11.10 23.78 17.08
C THR A 338 -12.45 23.98 17.77
N GLY A 339 -13.26 24.98 17.38
CA GLY A 339 -14.62 25.18 17.91
C GLY A 339 -15.66 24.13 17.49
N GLY A 340 -15.33 23.25 16.54
CA GLY A 340 -16.30 22.36 15.89
C GLY A 340 -16.44 20.93 16.43
N LYS A 341 -15.63 20.48 17.40
CA LYS A 341 -15.74 19.12 17.95
C LYS A 341 -15.40 19.07 19.43
N GLY A 342 -16.43 18.92 20.27
CA GLY A 342 -16.26 18.38 21.62
C GLY A 342 -15.63 16.99 21.52
N SER A 343 -14.36 16.86 21.91
CA SER A 343 -13.68 15.58 21.96
C SER A 343 -13.89 14.95 23.34
N LYS A 344 -14.61 13.82 23.32
CA LYS A 344 -14.32 12.71 24.24
C LYS A 344 -12.85 12.33 24.01
N GLY A 345 -12.03 12.40 25.07
CA GLY A 345 -10.63 12.01 25.02
C GLY A 345 -10.46 10.56 24.56
N LEU A 346 -9.52 10.33 23.65
CA LEU A 346 -8.94 9.01 23.40
C LEU A 346 -7.65 8.86 24.22
N PRO A 347 -7.33 7.63 24.69
CA PRO A 347 -6.23 7.38 25.61
C PRO A 347 -4.88 7.41 24.89
N ALA A 348 -3.83 7.73 25.65
CA ALA A 348 -2.45 7.80 25.17
C ALA A 348 -1.93 6.42 24.73
N PRO A 349 -1.15 6.33 23.64
CA PRO A 349 -0.50 5.08 23.24
C PRO A 349 0.71 4.77 24.14
N GLU A 350 0.89 3.49 24.47
CA GLU A 350 2.00 2.97 25.28
C GLU A 350 3.36 3.11 24.56
N PRO A 351 4.47 3.32 25.29
CA PRO A 351 5.80 3.47 24.72
C PRO A 351 6.40 2.12 24.28
N VAL A 352 6.76 2.01 23.01
CA VAL A 352 7.57 0.91 22.47
C VAL A 352 9.05 1.10 22.84
N SER A 353 9.66 0.05 23.40
CA SER A 353 11.08 0.01 23.80
C SER A 353 12.01 -0.17 22.59
N PRO A 354 13.22 0.42 22.58
CA PRO A 354 14.14 0.33 21.45
C PRO A 354 15.06 -0.90 21.59
N THR A 355 14.70 -2.02 20.98
CA THR A 355 15.67 -3.11 20.72
C THR A 355 15.21 -3.93 19.51
N SER A 356 15.69 -3.57 18.31
CA SER A 356 15.99 -4.50 17.20
C SER A 356 16.38 -3.71 15.94
N LEU A 357 17.56 -3.09 15.93
CA LEU A 357 18.20 -2.64 14.69
C LEU A 357 19.72 -2.84 14.81
N VAL A 358 20.14 -4.10 14.73
CA VAL A 358 21.47 -4.49 14.25
C VAL A 358 21.26 -5.78 13.45
N GLU A 359 21.01 -5.65 12.15
CA GLU A 359 21.22 -6.75 11.20
C GLU A 359 22.57 -6.53 10.52
N ASP A 360 23.42 -7.55 10.63
CA ASP A 360 24.79 -7.68 10.14
C ASP A 360 24.79 -7.89 8.61
N PRO A 361 25.57 -7.15 7.80
CA PRO A 361 25.46 -7.18 6.33
C PRO A 361 26.22 -8.35 5.66
N ALA A 362 26.21 -9.55 6.26
CA ALA A 362 26.99 -10.69 5.77
C ALA A 362 26.21 -11.72 4.91
N ASP A 363 24.88 -11.65 4.81
CA ASP A 363 24.09 -12.78 4.27
C ASP A 363 23.48 -12.56 2.85
N GLN A 364 24.00 -11.60 2.07
CA GLN A 364 23.55 -11.36 0.68
C GLN A 364 24.51 -11.90 -0.39
N ARG A 365 25.19 -13.01 -0.12
CA ARG A 365 25.95 -13.74 -1.14
C ARG A 365 25.68 -15.23 -1.09
N GLU A 366 24.43 -15.64 -1.22
CA GLU A 366 24.08 -16.98 -1.71
C GLU A 366 22.56 -17.05 -1.97
N ARG A 367 22.15 -16.64 -3.18
CA ARG A 367 20.91 -17.04 -3.86
C ARG A 367 20.98 -16.54 -5.29
N GLY A 368 21.55 -17.39 -6.14
CA GLY A 368 21.23 -17.45 -7.56
C GLY A 368 19.96 -18.25 -7.80
#